data_AF-A0A7Y2ZX28-F1
#
_entry.id   AF-A0A7Y2ZX28-F1
#
_cell.length_a   1.000
_cell.length_b   1.000
_cell.length_c   1.000
_cell.angle_alpha   90.00
_cell.angle_beta   90.00
_cell.angle_gamma   90.00
#
_symmetry.space_group_name_H-M   'P 1'
#
loop_
_entity.id
_entity.type
_entity.pdbx_description
1 polymer ?
#
loop_
_entity_poly.entity_id
_entity_poly.type
_entity_poly.pdbx_seq_one_letter_code
_entity_poly.pdbx_strand_id
1 'polypeptide(L)'
;MKAGVLFTGTGPILILTTYESMSDPNLVEKLAQKGIKKYIAYDIPEDRVKEQYGKHYNVILGDLKQNDDLRVLDYDCHHVFYNFSIKEMGEPTYYETD
;
A
#
# COMPACT_ATOMS: atom_id res chain seq x y z
N MET A 1 -11.34 -0.03 3.06
CA MET A 1 -10.31 -0.09 1.99
C MET A 1 -9.30 -1.14 2.39
N LYS A 2 -8.69 -1.84 1.44
CA LYS A 2 -7.57 -2.73 1.76
C LYS A 2 -6.29 -1.90 1.90
N ALA A 3 -5.45 -2.22 2.89
CA ALA A 3 -4.17 -1.55 3.11
C ALA A 3 -3.03 -2.53 2.86
N GLY A 4 -1.97 -2.06 2.20
CA GLY A 4 -0.85 -2.92 1.83
C GLY A 4 0.50 -2.21 1.97
N VAL A 5 1.47 -2.91 2.56
CA VAL A 5 2.88 -2.52 2.51
C VAL A 5 3.51 -3.20 1.31
N LEU A 6 3.96 -2.40 0.33
CA LEU A 6 4.65 -2.89 -0.87
C LEU A 6 6.14 -2.64 -0.73
N PHE A 7 6.92 -3.71 -0.62
CA PHE A 7 8.36 -3.67 -0.72
C PHE A 7 8.77 -3.55 -2.19
N THR A 8 9.24 -2.37 -2.56
CA THR A 8 9.70 -2.05 -3.92
C THR A 8 11.22 -1.90 -3.97
N GLY A 9 11.78 -1.64 -5.15
CA GLY A 9 13.23 -1.48 -5.34
C GLY A 9 13.87 -0.34 -4.54
N THR A 10 13.11 0.68 -4.15
CA THR A 10 13.59 1.82 -3.35
C THR A 10 13.24 1.72 -1.87
N GLY A 11 12.48 0.69 -1.47
CA GLY A 11 11.99 0.50 -0.11
C GLY A 11 10.48 0.29 -0.03
N PRO A 12 9.94 0.09 1.17
CA PRO A 12 8.52 -0.14 1.37
C PRO A 12 7.70 1.14 1.25
N ILE A 13 6.54 1.05 0.62
CA ILE A 13 5.52 2.10 0.61
C ILE A 13 4.22 1.56 1.20
N LEU A 14 3.39 2.43 1.75
CA LEU A 14 2.07 2.08 2.26
C LEU A 14 0.99 2.61 1.32
N ILE A 15 0.15 1.71 0.82
CA ILE A 15 -0.97 2.05 -0.04
C ILE A 15 -2.32 1.69 0.59
N LEU A 16 -3.36 2.40 0.15
CA LEU A 16 -4.76 2.07 0.39
C LEU A 16 -5.43 1.84 -0.96
N THR A 17 -6.25 0.81 -1.07
CA THR A 17 -6.90 0.43 -2.33
C THR A 17 -8.34 -0.03 -2.10
N THR A 18 -9.19 0.17 -3.11
CA THR A 18 -10.55 -0.41 -3.16
C THR A 18 -10.55 -1.81 -3.79
N TYR A 19 -9.47 -2.22 -4.44
CA TYR A 19 -9.32 -3.56 -5.00
C TYR A 19 -9.22 -4.64 -3.92
N GLU A 20 -9.69 -5.85 -4.25
CA GLU A 20 -9.77 -6.98 -3.32
C GLU A 20 -8.41 -7.65 -3.06
N SER A 21 -7.42 -7.44 -3.93
CA SER A 21 -6.09 -8.08 -3.83
C SER A 21 -4.95 -7.14 -4.20
N MET A 22 -3.79 -7.35 -3.58
CA MET A 22 -2.53 -6.71 -3.96
C MET A 22 -2.00 -7.20 -5.32
N SER A 23 -2.62 -8.23 -5.90
CA SER A 23 -2.37 -8.73 -7.25
C SER A 23 -3.54 -8.50 -8.21
N ASP A 24 -4.52 -7.66 -7.85
CA ASP A 24 -5.62 -7.32 -8.75
C ASP A 24 -5.05 -6.74 -10.07
N PRO A 25 -5.48 -7.24 -11.24
CA PRO A 25 -4.93 -6.79 -12.53
C PRO A 25 -4.99 -5.27 -12.73
N ASN A 26 -6.06 -4.61 -12.27
CA ASN A 26 -6.21 -3.15 -12.43
C ASN A 26 -5.29 -2.39 -11.47
N LEU A 27 -5.08 -2.90 -10.25
CA LEU A 27 -4.12 -2.36 -9.31
C LEU A 27 -2.70 -2.44 -9.88
N VAL A 28 -2.34 -3.63 -10.34
CA VAL A 28 -1.06 -3.95 -10.95
C VAL A 28 -0.78 -3.02 -12.13
N GLU A 29 -1.74 -2.82 -13.03
CA GLU A 29 -1.58 -1.93 -14.17
C GLU A 29 -1.32 -0.48 -13.73
N LYS A 30 -2.08 0.01 -12.73
CA LYS A 30 -1.87 1.35 -12.15
C LYS A 30 -0.49 1.48 -11.49
N LEU A 31 0.00 0.46 -10.80
CA LEU A 31 1.34 0.43 -10.19
C LEU A 31 2.44 0.42 -11.27
N ALA A 32 2.25 -0.35 -12.34
CA ALA A 32 3.18 -0.41 -13.46
C ALA A 32 3.30 0.92 -14.21
N GLN A 33 2.18 1.65 -14.38
CA GLN A 33 2.17 3.02 -14.94
C GLN A 33 2.98 4.01 -14.06
N LYS A 34 3.14 3.71 -12.77
CA LYS A 34 3.99 4.46 -11.81
C LYS A 34 5.42 3.91 -11.71
N GLY A 35 5.80 2.94 -12.54
CA GLY A 35 7.14 2.34 -12.59
C GLY A 35 7.35 1.18 -11.60
N ILE A 36 6.33 0.79 -10.84
CA ILE A 36 6.40 -0.32 -9.89
C ILE A 36 5.97 -1.60 -10.61
N LYS A 37 6.94 -2.28 -11.23
CA LYS A 37 6.72 -3.50 -12.03
C LYS A 37 6.96 -4.80 -11.27
N LYS A 38 7.53 -4.70 -10.07
CA LYS A 38 7.76 -5.85 -9.18
C LYS A 38 7.74 -5.41 -7.73
N TYR A 39 7.16 -6.23 -6.87
CA TYR A 39 7.06 -5.96 -5.45
C TYR A 39 6.73 -7.23 -4.65
N ILE A 40 6.99 -7.14 -3.36
CA ILE A 40 6.44 -8.06 -2.36
C ILE A 40 5.43 -7.25 -1.55
N ALA A 41 4.17 -7.65 -1.57
CA ALA A 41 3.11 -6.96 -0.84
C ALA A 41 2.67 -7.78 0.37
N TYR A 42 2.41 -7.08 1.47
CA TYR A 42 1.75 -7.64 2.64
C TYR A 42 0.48 -6.87 2.93
N ASP A 43 -0.64 -7.59 3.04
CA ASP A 43 -1.87 -7.02 3.56
C ASP A 43 -1.70 -6.69 5.04
N ILE A 44 -2.16 -5.51 5.44
CA ILE A 44 -2.17 -5.08 6.84
C ILE A 44 -3.58 -4.62 7.26
N PRO A 45 -3.97 -4.80 8.53
CA PRO A 45 -5.27 -4.36 9.00
C PRO A 45 -5.46 -2.85 8.85
N GLU A 46 -6.54 -2.42 8.18
CA GLU A 46 -6.87 -1.00 7.99
C GLU A 46 -6.97 -0.25 9.33
N ASP A 47 -7.51 -0.90 10.37
CA ASP A 47 -7.66 -0.30 11.69
C ASP A 47 -6.31 0.01 12.34
N ARG A 48 -5.28 -0.83 12.09
CA ARG A 48 -3.91 -0.56 12.55
C ARG A 48 -3.31 0.64 11.83
N VAL A 49 -3.61 0.79 10.53
CA VAL A 49 -3.19 1.96 9.75
C VAL A 49 -3.85 3.24 10.27
N LYS A 50 -5.15 3.20 10.56
CA LYS A 50 -5.87 4.33 11.16
C LYS A 50 -5.27 4.75 12.50
N GLU A 51 -4.97 3.78 13.35
CA GLU A 51 -4.34 4.02 14.66
C GLU A 51 -2.96 4.69 14.50
N GLN A 52 -2.12 4.16 13.62
CA GLN A 52 -0.75 4.64 13.43
C GLN A 52 -0.68 6.02 12.76
N TYR A 53 -1.51 6.29 11.74
CA TYR A 53 -1.43 7.51 10.93
C TYR A 53 -2.45 8.58 11.33
N GLY A 54 -3.49 8.24 12.07
CA GLY A 54 -4.45 9.16 12.68
C GLY A 54 -4.98 10.23 11.72
N LYS A 55 -4.64 11.50 11.97
CA LYS A 55 -5.10 12.62 11.13
C LYS A 55 -4.59 12.54 9.69
N HIS A 56 -3.37 12.03 9.47
CA HIS A 56 -2.81 11.89 8.13
C HIS A 56 -3.64 10.93 7.27
N TYR A 57 -4.11 9.83 7.87
CA TYR A 57 -5.05 8.91 7.22
C TYR A 57 -6.30 9.61 6.72
N ASN A 58 -6.92 10.44 7.56
CA ASN A 58 -8.14 11.17 7.23
C ASN A 58 -7.92 12.21 6.12
N VAL A 59 -6.76 12.88 6.10
CA VAL A 59 -6.40 13.83 5.03
C VAL A 59 -6.27 13.11 3.69
N ILE A 60 -5.57 11.97 3.66
CA ILE A 60 -5.40 11.17 2.43
C ILE A 60 -6.73 10.61 1.93
N LEU A 61 -7.65 10.21 2.82
CA LEU A 61 -9.00 9.77 2.44
C LEU A 61 -9.91 10.92 1.96
N GLY A 62 -9.81 12.08 2.62
CA GLY A 62 -10.69 13.22 2.38
C GLY A 62 -10.36 14.04 1.12
N ASP A 63 -9.29 13.70 0.39
CA ASP A 63 -8.93 14.41 -0.83
C ASP A 63 -9.98 14.16 -1.93
N LEU A 64 -10.87 15.16 -2.08
CA LEU A 64 -12.06 15.18 -2.96
C LEU A 64 -11.73 15.04 -4.46
N LYS A 65 -10.47 15.19 -4.86
CA LYS A 65 -10.03 15.02 -6.26
C LYS A 65 -9.70 13.56 -6.59
N GLN A 66 -9.57 12.70 -5.59
CA GLN A 66 -9.21 11.30 -5.78
C GLN A 66 -10.47 10.44 -5.89
N ASN A 67 -10.95 10.26 -7.13
CA ASN A 67 -11.81 9.13 -7.50
C ASN A 67 -11.01 7.81 -7.63
N ASP A 68 -9.78 7.78 -7.12
CA ASP A 68 -8.82 6.73 -7.43
C ASP A 68 -8.96 5.53 -6.49
N ASP A 69 -9.01 4.36 -7.11
CA ASP A 69 -8.99 3.04 -6.48
C ASP A 69 -7.64 2.71 -5.81
N LEU A 70 -6.65 3.61 -5.90
CA LEU A 70 -5.31 3.47 -5.32
C LEU A 70 -4.83 4.80 -4.72
N ARG A 71 -4.42 4.78 -3.45
CA ARG A 71 -3.80 5.91 -2.73
C ARG A 71 -2.46 5.49 -2.15
N VAL A 72 -1.45 6.33 -2.29
CA VAL A 72 -0.20 6.18 -1.53
C VAL A 72 -0.36 6.98 -0.25
N LEU A 73 -0.47 6.28 0.89
CA LEU A 73 -0.61 6.90 2.20
C LEU A 73 0.74 7.39 2.71
N ASP A 74 1.78 6.59 2.49
CA ASP A 74 3.14 6.92 2.89
C ASP A 74 4.19 6.35 1.93
N TYR A 75 5.14 7.20 1.57
CA TYR A 75 6.29 6.89 0.72
C TYR A 75 7.63 7.09 1.44
N ASP A 76 7.63 7.51 2.71
CA ASP A 76 8.81 7.48 3.57
C ASP A 76 9.10 6.03 3.95
N CYS A 77 10.00 5.42 3.18
CA CYS A 77 10.39 4.03 3.30
C CYS A 77 10.90 3.67 4.70
N HIS A 78 11.57 4.60 5.39
CA HIS A 78 12.06 4.36 6.74
C HIS A 78 10.88 4.29 7.72
N HIS A 79 9.96 5.26 7.61
CA HIS A 79 8.78 5.31 8.47
C HIS A 79 7.88 4.08 8.28
N VAL A 80 7.59 3.69 7.03
CA VAL A 80 6.79 2.48 6.75
C VAL A 80 7.46 1.22 7.29
N PHE A 81 8.78 1.05 7.08
CA PHE A 81 9.49 -0.17 7.48
C PHE A 81 9.47 -0.42 8.99
N TYR A 82 9.61 0.64 9.81
CA TYR A 82 9.71 0.50 11.26
C TYR A 82 8.37 0.57 12.00
N ASN A 83 7.30 1.03 11.35
CA ASN A 83 5.98 1.11 11.96
C ASN A 83 5.20 -0.21 11.96
N PHE A 84 5.55 -1.15 11.08
CA PHE A 84 4.83 -2.41 10.94
C PHE A 84 5.75 -3.60 11.20
N SER A 85 5.35 -4.45 12.14
CA SER A 85 6.08 -5.67 12.44
C SER A 85 5.92 -6.68 11.30
N ILE A 86 7.02 -7.05 10.65
CA ILE A 86 7.03 -8.11 9.62
C ILE A 86 6.50 -9.44 10.17
N LYS A 87 6.69 -9.71 11.47
CA LYS A 87 6.19 -10.94 12.12
C LYS A 87 4.67 -10.98 12.25
N GLU A 88 4.02 -9.82 12.20
CA GLU A 88 2.57 -9.67 12.32
C GLU A 88 1.91 -9.49 10.95
N MET A 89 2.70 -9.28 9.90
CA MET A 89 2.22 -9.30 8.52
C MET A 89 1.85 -10.74 8.13
N GLY A 90 0.77 -10.89 7.35
CA GLY A 90 0.30 -12.18 6.87
C GLY A 90 1.18 -12.77 5.75
N GLU A 91 0.58 -13.62 4.93
CA GLU A 91 1.29 -14.20 3.78
C GLU A 91 1.61 -13.13 2.72
N PRO A 92 2.84 -13.14 2.16
CA PRO A 92 3.22 -12.21 1.10
C PRO A 92 2.52 -12.53 -0.21
N THR A 93 2.15 -11.48 -0.93
CA THR A 93 1.83 -11.53 -2.36
C THR A 93 3.06 -11.13 -3.15
N TYR A 94 3.55 -12.03 -4.01
CA TYR A 94 4.63 -11.74 -4.94
C TYR A 94 4.05 -11.32 -6.28
N TYR A 95 4.54 -10.21 -6.82
CA TYR A 95 4.19 -9.78 -8.17
C TYR A 95 5.43 -9.31 -8.92
N GLU A 96 5.54 -9.74 -10.17
CA GLU A 96 6.51 -9.26 -11.15
C GLU A 96 5.82 -9.30 -12.51
N THR A 97 5.93 -8.22 -13.28
CA THR A 97 5.46 -8.22 -14.67
C THR A 97 6.32 -9.18 -15.50
N ASP A 98 5.68 -9.93 -16.41
CA ASP A 98 6.35 -10.80 -17.39
C ASP A 98 7.39 -10.04 -18.25
#